data_AF-A0A9E7D605-F1
#
_entry.id   AF-A0A9E7D605-F1
#
_cell.length_a   1.000
_cell.length_b   1.000
_cell.length_c   1.000
_cell.angle_alpha   90.00
_cell.angle_beta   90.00
_cell.angle_gamma   90.00
#
_symmetry.space_group_name_H-M   'P 1'
#
loop_
_entity.id
_entity.type
_entity.pdbx_description
1 polymer ?
#
loop_
_entity_poly.entity_id
_entity_poly.type
_entity_poly.pdbx_seq_one_letter_code
_entity_poly.pdbx_strand_id
1 'polypeptide(L)'
;MSRDARLVSRVGGTDFEFRLGWGQLVALQEACDAGPFVILDRLGARQWKADDVSVVLLLGLVGAGMTHVEALRIVESWLGDESGRLPVENAALAYAVLGAALVGAPDEPLGKP
;
A
#
# COMPACT_ATOMS: atom_id res chain seq x y z
N MET A 1 4.94 -4.35 -19.01
CA MET A 1 4.60 -4.12 -17.60
C MET A 1 4.22 -5.48 -17.03
N SER A 2 4.91 -5.94 -16.00
CA SER A 2 4.75 -7.29 -15.44
C SER A 2 3.53 -7.34 -14.52
N ARG A 3 2.78 -8.46 -14.52
CA ARG A 3 1.64 -8.80 -13.62
C ARG A 3 2.03 -8.90 -12.13
N ASP A 4 3.13 -8.27 -11.74
CA ASP A 4 3.80 -8.46 -10.46
C ASP A 4 3.29 -7.49 -9.37
N ALA A 5 2.14 -6.83 -9.60
CA ALA A 5 1.53 -5.87 -8.69
C ALA A 5 2.49 -4.73 -8.24
N ARG A 6 3.45 -4.37 -9.09
CA ARG A 6 4.42 -3.32 -8.81
C ARG A 6 3.88 -1.95 -9.17
N LEU A 7 4.06 -1.00 -8.25
CA LEU A 7 3.74 0.41 -8.43
C LEU A 7 4.96 1.25 -8.04
N VAL A 8 5.29 2.24 -8.87
CA VAL A 8 6.32 3.23 -8.54
C VAL A 8 5.64 4.56 -8.25
N SER A 9 5.94 5.17 -7.11
CA SER A 9 5.43 6.49 -6.75
C SER A 9 6.54 7.37 -6.21
N ARG A 10 6.47 8.66 -6.50
CA ARG A 10 7.41 9.66 -5.99
C ARG A 10 6.85 10.34 -4.75
N VAL A 11 7.53 10.21 -3.62
CA VAL A 11 7.18 10.84 -2.35
C VAL A 11 8.35 11.71 -1.89
N GLY A 12 8.11 12.99 -1.60
CA GLY A 12 9.16 13.90 -1.13
C GLY A 12 10.36 14.06 -2.08
N GLY A 13 10.20 13.76 -3.37
CA GLY A 13 11.28 13.80 -4.36
C GLY A 13 12.06 12.49 -4.53
N THR A 14 11.73 11.45 -3.77
CA THR A 14 12.33 10.11 -3.89
C THR A 14 11.35 9.13 -4.51
N ASP A 15 11.82 8.29 -5.43
CA ASP A 15 11.02 7.22 -6.02
C ASP A 15 11.02 6.00 -5.10
N PHE A 16 9.83 5.48 -4.83
CA PHE A 16 9.63 4.26 -4.05
C PHE A 16 8.89 3.24 -4.90
N GLU A 17 9.38 2.01 -4.87
CA GLU A 17 8.68 0.86 -5.42
C GLU A 17 7.82 0.21 -4.34
N PHE A 18 6.60 -0.15 -4.71
CA PHE A 18 5.66 -0.87 -3.87
C PHE A 18 5.21 -2.14 -4.58
N ARG A 19 5.02 -3.20 -3.81
CA ARG A 19 4.47 -4.47 -4.29
C ARG A 19 3.84 -5.23 -3.13
N LEU A 20 2.62 -5.70 -3.32
CA LEU A 20 1.98 -6.62 -2.38
C LEU A 20 1.82 -7.99 -3.05
N GLY A 21 2.65 -8.94 -2.63
CA GLY A 21 2.49 -10.35 -2.99
C GLY A 21 1.50 -11.06 -2.06
N TRP A 22 1.31 -12.36 -2.30
CA TRP A 22 0.41 -13.19 -1.48
C TRP A 22 0.74 -13.11 0.03
N GLY A 23 2.02 -13.24 0.40
CA GLY A 23 2.43 -13.18 1.81
C GLY A 23 2.13 -11.82 2.46
N GLN A 24 2.30 -10.72 1.72
CA GLN A 24 1.94 -9.39 2.19
C GLN A 24 0.43 -9.24 2.36
N LEU A 25 -0.39 -9.79 1.45
CA LEU A 25 -1.85 -9.75 1.58
C LEU A 25 -2.36 -10.59 2.77
N VAL A 26 -1.70 -11.71 3.10
CA VAL A 26 -2.01 -12.47 4.32
C VAL A 26 -1.66 -11.65 5.56
N ALA A 27 -0.45 -11.11 5.64
CA ALA A 27 -0.02 -10.27 6.77
C ALA A 27 -0.89 -9.02 6.95
N LEU A 28 -1.34 -8.41 5.86
CA LEU A 28 -2.25 -7.26 5.88
C LEU A 28 -3.59 -7.62 6.54
N GLN A 29 -4.14 -8.79 6.23
CA GLN A 29 -5.41 -9.24 6.81
C GLN A 29 -5.31 -9.44 8.32
N GLU A 30 -4.21 -10.06 8.77
CA GLU A 30 -3.95 -10.28 10.20
C GLU A 30 -3.76 -8.96 10.95
N ALA A 31 -3.02 -8.02 10.36
CA ALA A 31 -2.73 -6.73 10.99
C ALA A 31 -3.96 -5.80 11.07
N CYS A 32 -4.81 -5.78 10.03
CA CYS A 32 -5.98 -4.89 9.97
C CYS A 32 -7.29 -5.54 10.47
N ASP A 33 -7.27 -6.83 10.81
CA ASP A 33 -8.45 -7.64 11.14
C ASP A 33 -9.58 -7.49 10.09
N ALA A 34 -9.19 -7.52 8.82
CA ALA A 34 -10.08 -7.27 7.70
C ALA A 34 -9.56 -7.87 6.39
N GLY A 35 -10.47 -8.34 5.52
CA GLY A 35 -10.12 -8.80 4.18
C GLY A 35 -9.55 -7.66 3.30
N PRO A 36 -8.70 -7.94 2.29
CA PRO A 36 -8.04 -6.90 1.51
C PRO A 36 -9.01 -5.97 0.77
N PHE A 37 -10.12 -6.51 0.23
CA PHE A 37 -11.16 -5.68 -0.40
C PHE A 37 -11.91 -4.81 0.61
N VAL A 38 -12.08 -5.26 1.86
CA VAL A 38 -12.69 -4.43 2.92
C VAL A 38 -11.80 -3.24 3.23
N ILE A 39 -10.48 -3.44 3.27
CA ILE A 39 -9.50 -2.37 3.47
C ILE A 39 -9.50 -1.41 2.28
N LEU A 40 -9.51 -1.95 1.05
CA LEU A 40 -9.58 -1.15 -0.17
C LEU A 40 -10.85 -0.27 -0.22
N ASP A 41 -12.00 -0.84 0.12
CA ASP A 41 -13.27 -0.12 0.18
C ASP A 41 -13.25 0.99 1.25
N ARG A 42 -12.69 0.72 2.44
CA ARG A 42 -12.51 1.74 3.49
C ARG A 42 -11.62 2.89 3.03
N LEU A 43 -10.51 2.57 2.35
CA LEU A 43 -9.60 3.57 1.79
C LEU A 43 -10.33 4.45 0.77
N GLY A 44 -11.06 3.86 -0.18
CA GLY A 44 -11.82 4.58 -1.19
C GLY A 44 -12.99 5.40 -0.63
N ALA A 45 -13.69 4.87 0.37
CA ALA A 45 -14.81 5.53 1.05
C ALA A 45 -14.38 6.57 2.10
N ARG A 46 -13.07 6.74 2.34
CA ARG A 46 -12.51 7.60 3.39
C ARG A 46 -12.97 7.23 4.80
N GLN A 47 -13.20 5.94 5.04
CA GLN A 47 -13.55 5.35 6.34
C GLN A 47 -12.41 4.51 6.92
N TRP A 48 -11.20 4.78 6.47
CA TRP A 48 -10.00 4.04 6.83
C TRP A 48 -9.54 4.35 8.25
N LYS A 49 -8.96 3.34 8.89
CA LYS A 49 -8.18 3.45 10.12
C LYS A 49 -6.72 3.79 9.77
N ALA A 50 -5.96 4.26 10.76
CA ALA A 50 -4.53 4.51 10.59
C ALA A 50 -3.78 3.28 10.02
N ASP A 51 -4.11 2.09 10.53
CA ASP A 51 -3.49 0.83 10.11
C ASP A 51 -3.82 0.44 8.67
N ASP A 52 -5.02 0.78 8.18
CA ASP A 52 -5.42 0.55 6.79
C ASP A 52 -4.50 1.30 5.81
N VAL A 53 -3.85 2.39 6.25
CA VAL A 53 -2.90 3.17 5.47
C VAL A 53 -1.46 2.73 5.75
N SER A 54 -1.06 2.71 7.02
CA SER A 54 0.33 2.47 7.42
C SER A 54 0.82 1.07 7.05
N VAL A 55 0.00 0.04 7.29
CA VAL A 55 0.35 -1.36 7.05
C VAL A 55 0.42 -1.66 5.56
N VAL A 56 -0.49 -1.09 4.76
CA VAL A 56 -0.46 -1.22 3.29
C VAL A 56 0.85 -0.67 2.71
N LEU A 57 1.25 0.53 3.12
CA LEU A 57 2.48 1.15 2.64
C LEU A 57 3.73 0.40 3.12
N LEU A 58 3.76 -0.01 4.39
CA LEU A 58 4.86 -0.80 4.98
C LEU A 58 5.06 -2.12 4.24
N LEU A 59 4.00 -2.90 4.10
CA LEU A 59 4.06 -4.20 3.43
C LEU A 59 4.32 -4.04 1.93
N GLY A 60 3.86 -2.95 1.32
CA GLY A 60 4.15 -2.61 -0.08
C GLY A 60 5.65 -2.39 -0.32
N LEU A 61 6.31 -1.60 0.52
CA LEU A 61 7.77 -1.38 0.44
C LEU A 61 8.54 -2.68 0.69
N VAL A 62 8.13 -3.45 1.70
CA VAL A 62 8.76 -4.74 2.02
C VAL A 62 8.61 -5.74 0.87
N GLY A 63 7.43 -5.83 0.26
CA GLY A 63 7.20 -6.73 -0.88
C GLY A 63 7.95 -6.32 -2.16
N ALA A 64 8.39 -5.06 -2.25
CA ALA A 64 9.27 -4.56 -3.30
C ALA A 64 10.76 -4.82 -3.03
N GLY A 65 11.12 -5.34 -1.85
CA GLY A 65 12.47 -5.76 -1.49
C GLY A 65 13.16 -4.89 -0.43
N MET A 66 12.49 -3.86 0.09
CA MET A 66 13.02 -3.07 1.21
C MET A 66 13.00 -3.90 2.51
N THR A 67 13.96 -3.67 3.40
CA THR A 67 13.92 -4.32 4.72
C THR A 67 12.76 -3.77 5.56
N HIS A 68 12.22 -4.59 6.47
CA HIS A 68 11.13 -4.17 7.34
C HIS A 68 11.49 -2.93 8.17
N VAL A 69 12.71 -2.86 8.70
CA VAL A 69 13.17 -1.74 9.54
C VAL A 69 13.27 -0.43 8.74
N GLU A 70 13.79 -0.50 7.51
CA GLU A 70 13.87 0.67 6.64
C GLU A 70 12.48 1.15 6.22
N ALA A 71 11.62 0.22 5.80
CA ALA A 71 10.25 0.52 5.39
C ALA A 71 9.45 1.14 6.54
N LEU A 72 9.59 0.62 7.76
CA LEU A 72 8.92 1.17 8.94
C LEU A 72 9.33 2.63 9.19
N ARG A 73 10.63 2.92 9.21
CA ARG A 73 11.13 4.29 9.41
C ARG A 73 10.61 5.27 8.35
N ILE A 74 10.55 4.82 7.10
CA ILE A 74 10.04 5.62 5.98
C ILE A 74 8.55 5.89 6.17
N VAL A 75 7.75 4.85 6.42
CA VAL A 75 6.30 5.02 6.64
C VAL A 75 6.05 5.92 7.86
N GLU A 76 6.71 5.69 8.99
CA GLU A 76 6.62 6.55 10.17
C GLU A 76 6.91 8.02 9.83
N SER A 77 7.94 8.29 9.03
CA SER A 77 8.24 9.66 8.58
C SER A 77 7.16 10.27 7.67
N TRP A 78 6.42 9.44 6.92
CA TRP A 78 5.32 9.91 6.06
C TRP A 78 4.04 10.15 6.82
N LEU A 79 3.80 9.41 7.91
CA LEU A 79 2.59 9.53 8.73
C LEU A 79 2.58 10.81 9.61
N GLY A 80 3.63 11.62 9.52
CA GLY A 80 3.76 12.89 10.20
C GLY A 80 4.65 12.79 11.44
N ASP A 81 5.30 13.92 11.73
CA ASP A 81 6.05 14.17 12.95
C ASP A 81 5.16 14.13 14.22
N GLU A 82 5.70 14.58 15.35
CA GLU A 82 5.08 14.72 16.68
C GLU A 82 3.66 15.34 16.72
N SER A 83 3.17 15.90 15.59
CA SER A 83 1.79 16.35 15.39
C SER A 83 0.74 15.24 15.16
N GLY A 84 1.16 14.00 14.86
CA GLY A 84 0.28 12.81 14.81
C GLY A 84 -0.78 12.81 13.70
N ARG A 85 -0.60 13.59 12.63
CA ARG A 85 -1.56 13.65 11.52
C ARG A 85 -1.14 12.79 10.34
N LEU A 86 -1.91 11.75 10.04
CA LEU A 86 -1.85 11.03 8.76
C LEU A 86 -2.24 11.96 7.59
N PRO A 87 -1.32 12.28 6.66
CA PRO A 87 -1.65 13.02 5.45
C PRO A 87 -2.64 12.24 4.58
N VAL A 88 -3.64 12.94 4.02
CA VAL A 88 -4.67 12.33 3.15
C VAL A 88 -4.02 11.77 1.87
N GLU A 89 -2.91 12.35 1.42
CA GLU A 89 -2.13 11.86 0.28
C GLU A 89 -1.63 10.43 0.49
N ASN A 90 -1.29 10.04 1.72
CA ASN A 90 -0.83 8.69 2.01
C ASN A 90 -1.95 7.66 1.90
N ALA A 91 -3.19 8.04 2.27
CA ALA A 91 -4.35 7.16 2.09
C ALA A 91 -4.64 6.94 0.59
N ALA A 92 -4.48 7.97 -0.23
CA ALA A 92 -4.60 7.84 -1.69
C ALA A 92 -3.51 6.93 -2.28
N LEU A 93 -2.27 7.04 -1.79
CA LEU A 93 -1.18 6.16 -2.18
C LEU A 93 -1.46 4.70 -1.76
N ALA A 94 -1.92 4.48 -0.52
CA ALA A 94 -2.29 3.16 -0.02
C ALA A 94 -3.41 2.54 -0.87
N TYR A 95 -4.43 3.32 -1.25
CA TYR A 95 -5.49 2.87 -2.15
C TYR A 95 -4.94 2.41 -3.50
N ALA A 96 -4.01 3.19 -4.09
CA ALA A 96 -3.39 2.83 -5.36
C ALA A 96 -2.53 1.55 -5.27
N VAL A 97 -1.73 1.42 -4.21
CA VAL A 97 -0.88 0.23 -3.97
C VAL A 97 -1.73 -1.03 -3.78
N LEU A 98 -2.77 -0.97 -2.95
CA LEU A 98 -3.65 -2.10 -2.70
C LEU A 98 -4.51 -2.44 -3.93
N GLY A 99 -5.01 -1.42 -4.63
CA GLY A 99 -5.76 -1.60 -5.87
C GLY A 99 -4.94 -2.31 -6.96
N ALA A 100 -3.68 -1.92 -7.14
CA ALA A 100 -2.77 -2.58 -8.07
C ALA A 100 -2.54 -4.06 -7.74
N ALA A 101 -2.53 -4.41 -6.46
CA ALA A 101 -2.36 -5.79 -6.00
C ALA A 101 -3.61 -6.66 -6.17
N LEU A 102 -4.80 -6.09 -6.00
CA LEU A 102 -6.06 -6.83 -6.04
C LEU A 102 -6.70 -6.88 -7.43
N VAL A 103 -6.56 -5.81 -8.21
CA VAL A 103 -7.27 -5.63 -9.49
C VAL A 103 -6.32 -5.67 -10.69
N GLY A 104 -5.04 -5.36 -10.47
CA GLY A 104 -4.08 -5.10 -11.55
C GLY A 104 -4.07 -3.63 -11.97
N ALA A 105 -3.15 -3.26 -12.86
CA ALA A 105 -3.07 -1.89 -13.37
C ALA A 105 -4.25 -1.60 -14.32
N PRO A 106 -4.86 -0.39 -14.30
CA PRO A 106 -6.06 -0.06 -15.09
C PRO A 106 -5.96 -0.32 -16.60
N ASP A 107 -4.74 -0.29 -17.17
CA ASP A 107 -4.50 -0.44 -18.61
C ASP A 107 -4.14 -1.88 -19.05
N GLU A 108 -4.31 -2.89 -18.17
CA GLU A 108 -3.94 -4.27 -18.50
C GLU A 108 -5.14 -5.07 -19.05
N PRO A 109 -5.12 -5.54 -20.32
CA PRO A 109 -6.18 -6.41 -20.83
C PRO A 109 -6.16 -7.76 -20.10
N LEU A 110 -7.34 -8.26 -19.70
CA LEU A 110 -7.50 -9.61 -19.16
C LEU A 110 -6.82 -10.61 -20.10
N GLY A 111 -5.92 -11.44 -19.56
CA GLY A 111 -5.18 -12.43 -20.34
C GLY A 111 -6.11 -13.27 -21.22
N LYS A 112 -5.65 -13.56 -22.45
CA LYS A 112 -6.38 -14.32 -23.48
C LYS A 112 -7.02 -15.62 -22.92
N PRO A 113 -8.20 -16.01 -23.44
CA PRO A 113 -8.99 -17.15 -22.95
C PRO A 113 -8.24 -18.49 -22.98
#